data_AF-A0A292QUL4-F1
#
_entry.id   AF-A0A292QUL4-F1
#
_cell.length_a   1.000
_cell.length_b   1.000
_cell.length_c   1.000
_cell.angle_alpha   90.00
_cell.angle_beta   90.00
_cell.angle_gamma   90.00
#
_symmetry.space_group_name_H-M   'P 1'
#
loop_
_entity.id
_entity.type
_entity.pdbx_description
1 polymer ?
#
loop_
_entity_poly.entity_id
_entity_poly.type
_entity_poly.pdbx_seq_one_letter_code
_entity_poly.pdbx_strand_id
1 'polypeptide(L)'
;MTNFVNKLLIALNEDIDLKPDEWCKERLITSGMKKWVANILPAELLTRSVKQAVETLVTINECGDFYETFPDVIETPNYGDKWGRSANYIEINNRAIAEMYGDRTKNGILSSIKILPAIPPSAKSWANCIILSQIFPNIYGDSYNKGPFEENSIYGIKLNAGYSGNIIDYDINLSAGEQFHAFNDLAHIHGLKTGFRTVISADQIKVSRPDGDDVTFDWNNPEHQELFIAEHVKLINMGFEAVFIDSAKHIGGYDMANYTGVGALPEYEQMQYILMEIRRRSGVTSISFAGEKSTGDFERYKNLGLTTGTAFIPPDNYDKVRCWSEKLKYNKEYAPGVEVSNDNDEGGRSYEDRLNRINSSLFAYEYPSDKLPSFMQMEDLFPLRYDTNTHHLMMTNPSYSTDGTPESHWENLFTKDDGRAYNAKAGELFSHAMNL
;
A
#
# COMPACT_ATOMS: atom_id res chain seq x y z
N MET A 1 2.10 -23.21 15.26
CA MET A 1 2.21 -21.98 14.44
C MET A 1 2.06 -20.80 15.39
N THR A 2 2.70 -19.66 15.09
CA THR A 2 2.70 -18.48 15.97
C THR A 2 1.61 -17.53 15.50
N ASN A 3 0.68 -17.16 16.38
CA ASN A 3 -0.40 -16.22 16.09
C ASN A 3 0.06 -14.78 16.39
N PHE A 4 0.47 -14.04 15.37
CA PHE A 4 1.07 -12.71 15.54
C PHE A 4 0.05 -11.65 15.96
N VAL A 5 -1.22 -11.79 15.58
CA VAL A 5 -2.31 -10.90 16.00
C VAL A 5 -2.56 -11.02 17.50
N ASN A 6 -2.66 -12.24 18.04
CA ASN A 6 -2.81 -12.43 19.48
C ASN A 6 -1.60 -11.89 20.27
N LYS A 7 -0.38 -12.04 19.73
CA LYS A 7 0.82 -11.42 20.34
C LYS A 7 0.75 -9.90 20.32
N LEU A 8 0.26 -9.30 19.23
CA LEU A 8 0.05 -7.86 19.12
C LEU A 8 -0.96 -7.35 20.15
N LEU A 9 -2.10 -8.02 20.31
CA LEU A 9 -3.11 -7.65 21.32
C LEU A 9 -2.51 -7.69 22.73
N ILE A 10 -1.82 -8.78 23.08
CA ILE A 10 -1.16 -8.92 24.40
C ILE A 10 -0.11 -7.82 24.60
N ALA A 11 0.70 -7.51 23.57
CA ALA A 11 1.72 -6.46 23.64
C ALA A 11 1.12 -5.05 23.81
N LEU A 12 -0.12 -4.84 23.38
CA LEU A 12 -0.92 -3.63 23.59
C LEU A 12 -1.70 -3.64 24.92
N ASN A 13 -1.48 -4.63 25.79
CA ASN A 13 -2.20 -4.85 27.05
C ASN A 13 -3.71 -5.12 26.87
N GLU A 14 -4.08 -5.69 25.72
CA GLU A 14 -5.45 -6.14 25.42
C GLU A 14 -5.58 -7.65 25.66
N ASP A 15 -6.77 -8.12 25.99
CA ASP A 15 -7.07 -9.55 26.00
C ASP A 15 -7.34 -10.08 24.58
N ILE A 16 -7.13 -11.39 24.38
CA ILE A 16 -7.28 -12.06 23.07
C ILE A 16 -8.72 -12.50 22.78
N ASP A 17 -9.64 -12.34 23.73
CA ASP A 17 -11.05 -12.68 23.54
C ASP A 17 -11.71 -11.57 22.72
N LEU A 18 -12.26 -11.95 21.57
CA LEU A 18 -12.88 -11.06 20.61
C LEU A 18 -14.39 -11.06 20.77
N LYS A 19 -15.01 -9.90 20.56
CA LYS A 19 -16.47 -9.74 20.58
C LYS A 19 -16.99 -9.22 19.24
N PRO A 20 -18.24 -9.56 18.86
CA PRO A 20 -18.87 -8.96 17.70
C PRO A 20 -18.93 -7.43 17.85
N ASP A 21 -18.49 -6.72 16.81
CA ASP A 21 -18.46 -5.27 16.81
C ASP A 21 -19.79 -4.71 16.27
N GLU A 22 -20.64 -4.20 17.16
CA GLU A 22 -21.91 -3.58 16.76
C GLU A 22 -21.70 -2.26 16.00
N TRP A 23 -20.59 -1.55 16.25
CA TRP A 23 -20.31 -0.25 15.63
C TRP A 23 -20.26 -0.34 14.11
N CYS A 24 -19.71 -1.43 13.56
CA CYS A 24 -19.59 -1.56 12.11
C CYS A 24 -20.94 -1.78 11.42
N LYS A 25 -21.94 -2.39 12.09
CA LYS A 25 -23.18 -2.88 11.45
C LYS A 25 -23.99 -1.82 10.73
N GLU A 26 -24.03 -0.60 11.27
CA GLU A 26 -24.75 0.53 10.67
C GLU A 26 -24.02 1.14 9.45
N ARG A 27 -22.78 0.69 9.20
CA ARG A 27 -21.85 1.25 8.20
C ARG A 27 -21.42 0.21 7.16
N LEU A 28 -22.02 -0.99 7.19
CA LEU A 28 -21.61 -2.08 6.31
C LEU A 28 -22.16 -1.91 4.90
N ILE A 29 -21.27 -2.06 3.93
CA ILE A 29 -21.65 -2.50 2.59
C ILE A 29 -21.50 -4.02 2.54
N THR A 30 -22.51 -4.69 2.01
CA THR A 30 -22.51 -6.15 1.81
C THR A 30 -22.76 -6.45 0.34
N SER A 31 -21.88 -7.24 -0.27
CA SER A 31 -22.05 -7.76 -1.62
C SER A 31 -21.70 -9.26 -1.64
N GLY A 32 -22.74 -10.10 -1.65
CA GLY A 32 -22.55 -11.53 -1.41
C GLY A 32 -22.02 -11.80 0.00
N MET A 33 -20.90 -12.52 0.11
CA MET A 33 -20.20 -12.77 1.38
C MET A 33 -19.17 -11.68 1.73
N LYS A 34 -18.88 -10.76 0.79
CA LYS A 34 -17.91 -9.68 0.98
C LYS A 34 -18.56 -8.54 1.76
N LYS A 35 -17.88 -8.06 2.80
CA LYS A 35 -18.33 -6.96 3.65
C LYS A 35 -17.17 -6.03 3.98
N TRP A 36 -17.46 -4.74 4.09
CA TRP A 36 -16.52 -3.72 4.57
C TRP A 36 -17.31 -2.52 5.10
N VAL A 37 -16.61 -1.67 5.85
CA VAL A 37 -17.14 -0.43 6.41
C VAL A 37 -17.05 0.67 5.36
N ALA A 38 -18.12 1.44 5.19
CA ALA A 38 -18.15 2.63 4.37
C ALA A 38 -19.01 3.72 5.04
N ASN A 39 -19.19 4.86 4.37
CA ASN A 39 -19.90 6.02 4.93
C ASN A 39 -19.23 6.51 6.24
N ILE A 40 -17.90 6.49 6.26
CA ILE A 40 -17.08 6.87 7.41
C ILE A 40 -16.22 8.10 7.10
N LEU A 41 -15.78 8.76 8.17
CA LEU A 41 -14.56 9.56 8.13
C LEU A 41 -13.40 8.69 8.62
N PRO A 42 -12.21 8.75 8.00
CA PRO A 42 -11.09 7.91 8.43
C PRO A 42 -10.68 8.13 9.89
N ALA A 43 -10.87 9.35 10.42
CA ALA A 43 -10.65 9.64 11.84
C ALA A 43 -11.51 8.78 12.78
N GLU A 44 -12.71 8.35 12.36
CA GLU A 44 -13.58 7.46 13.16
C GLU A 44 -13.00 6.05 13.32
N LEU A 45 -12.17 5.63 12.36
CA LEU A 45 -11.45 4.35 12.43
C LEU A 45 -10.14 4.52 13.21
N LEU A 46 -9.38 5.57 12.91
CA LEU A 46 -8.07 5.81 13.51
C LEU A 46 -8.14 6.06 15.03
N THR A 47 -9.24 6.64 15.51
CA THR A 47 -9.51 6.84 16.94
C THR A 47 -9.94 5.58 17.69
N ARG A 48 -10.26 4.48 16.99
CA ARG A 48 -10.54 3.18 17.61
C ARG A 48 -9.25 2.51 18.07
N SER A 49 -9.36 1.58 19.02
CA SER A 49 -8.22 0.73 19.40
C SER A 49 -7.91 -0.31 18.32
N VAL A 50 -6.69 -0.86 18.34
CA VAL A 50 -6.34 -1.98 17.45
C VAL A 50 -7.24 -3.18 17.71
N LYS A 51 -7.56 -3.49 18.98
CA LYS A 51 -8.51 -4.56 19.34
C LYS A 51 -9.86 -4.36 18.65
N GLN A 52 -10.41 -3.14 18.71
CA GLN A 52 -11.68 -2.83 18.06
C GLN A 52 -11.63 -3.00 16.54
N ALA A 53 -10.50 -2.73 15.89
CA ALA A 53 -10.32 -2.99 14.46
C ALA A 53 -10.26 -4.51 14.17
N VAL A 54 -9.55 -5.29 15.01
CA VAL A 54 -9.53 -6.76 14.91
C VAL A 54 -10.93 -7.34 15.07
N GLU A 55 -11.69 -6.88 16.07
CA GLU A 55 -13.08 -7.26 16.31
C GLU A 55 -13.98 -6.92 15.11
N THR A 56 -13.82 -5.74 14.51
CA THR A 56 -14.52 -5.40 13.26
C THR A 56 -14.18 -6.39 12.15
N LEU A 57 -12.90 -6.68 11.92
CA LEU A 57 -12.46 -7.59 10.85
C LEU A 57 -13.01 -9.01 11.03
N VAL A 58 -12.95 -9.57 12.24
CA VAL A 58 -13.53 -10.90 12.50
C VAL A 58 -15.07 -10.88 12.50
N THR A 59 -15.72 -9.74 12.71
CA THR A 59 -17.18 -9.62 12.59
C THR A 59 -17.64 -9.63 11.13
N ILE A 60 -16.86 -9.01 10.24
CA ILE A 60 -17.22 -8.81 8.83
C ILE A 60 -16.58 -9.82 7.88
N ASN A 61 -15.80 -10.76 8.41
CA ASN A 61 -15.06 -11.73 7.62
C ASN A 61 -15.97 -12.54 6.65
N GLU A 62 -15.34 -13.08 5.61
CA GLU A 62 -16.04 -13.72 4.50
C GLU A 62 -16.54 -15.15 4.77
N CYS A 63 -16.04 -15.84 5.79
CA CYS A 63 -16.51 -17.19 6.12
C CYS A 63 -17.87 -17.17 6.83
N GLY A 64 -18.26 -16.03 7.40
CA GLY A 64 -19.54 -15.85 8.08
C GLY A 64 -19.58 -16.38 9.51
N ASP A 65 -18.56 -17.11 9.94
CA ASP A 65 -18.38 -17.55 11.32
C ASP A 65 -17.66 -16.47 12.13
N PHE A 66 -18.11 -16.24 13.36
CA PHE A 66 -17.42 -15.35 14.29
C PHE A 66 -16.32 -16.12 15.03
N TYR A 67 -15.13 -15.53 15.11
CA TYR A 67 -14.00 -16.09 15.84
C TYR A 67 -13.88 -15.44 17.22
N GLU A 68 -14.10 -16.21 18.29
CA GLU A 68 -13.92 -15.74 19.68
C GLU A 68 -12.45 -15.44 20.01
N THR A 69 -11.52 -15.99 19.25
CA THR A 69 -10.08 -15.69 19.28
C THR A 69 -9.56 -15.66 17.86
N PHE A 70 -8.57 -14.81 17.55
CA PHE A 70 -8.05 -14.72 16.18
C PHE A 70 -7.53 -16.09 15.69
N PRO A 71 -7.83 -16.54 14.45
CA PRO A 71 -7.41 -17.85 13.96
C PRO A 71 -5.89 -18.01 13.93
N ASP A 72 -5.40 -19.21 14.21
CA ASP A 72 -3.96 -19.52 14.23
C ASP A 72 -3.30 -19.58 12.83
N VAL A 73 -4.12 -19.77 11.80
CA VAL A 73 -3.67 -19.89 10.41
C VAL A 73 -4.55 -19.03 9.53
N ILE A 74 -3.94 -18.03 8.90
CA ILE A 74 -4.57 -17.20 7.87
C ILE A 74 -3.82 -17.44 6.56
N GLU A 75 -4.55 -17.88 5.54
CA GLU A 75 -4.00 -17.99 4.20
C GLU A 75 -4.19 -16.68 3.44
N THR A 76 -3.22 -16.33 2.61
CA THR A 76 -3.39 -15.19 1.70
C THR A 76 -4.46 -15.50 0.63
N PRO A 77 -5.27 -14.51 0.21
CA PRO A 77 -6.26 -14.70 -0.85
C PRO A 77 -5.64 -15.25 -2.15
N ASN A 78 -6.15 -16.37 -2.66
CA ASN A 78 -5.54 -17.02 -3.82
C ASN A 78 -6.16 -16.54 -5.15
N TYR A 79 -5.34 -15.83 -5.94
CA TYR A 79 -5.67 -15.35 -7.29
C TYR A 79 -4.68 -15.85 -8.36
N GLY A 80 -3.91 -16.91 -8.04
CA GLY A 80 -2.87 -17.48 -8.90
C GLY A 80 -1.59 -16.65 -9.01
N ASP A 81 -0.57 -17.19 -9.68
CA ASP A 81 0.79 -16.64 -9.71
C ASP A 81 0.95 -15.28 -10.41
N LYS A 82 -0.06 -14.87 -11.18
CA LYS A 82 -0.06 -13.63 -11.96
C LYS A 82 -1.17 -12.69 -11.54
N TRP A 83 -1.67 -12.84 -10.30
CA TRP A 83 -2.75 -12.03 -9.74
C TRP A 83 -2.54 -10.52 -9.93
N GLY A 84 -1.29 -10.07 -9.82
CA GLY A 84 -0.92 -8.66 -9.93
C GLY A 84 -1.23 -8.00 -11.27
N ARG A 85 -1.42 -8.78 -12.34
CA ARG A 85 -1.79 -8.29 -13.67
C ARG A 85 -3.20 -7.67 -13.70
N SER A 86 -4.10 -8.07 -12.81
CA SER A 86 -5.49 -7.59 -12.80
C SER A 86 -5.87 -6.90 -11.49
N ALA A 87 -4.94 -6.79 -10.55
CA ALA A 87 -5.19 -6.24 -9.22
C ALA A 87 -5.54 -4.75 -9.24
N ASN A 88 -6.22 -4.28 -8.20
CA ASN A 88 -6.18 -2.88 -7.82
C ASN A 88 -5.17 -2.72 -6.69
N TYR A 89 -4.18 -1.86 -6.88
CA TYR A 89 -3.23 -1.46 -5.86
C TYR A 89 -3.73 -0.17 -5.22
N ILE A 90 -3.84 -0.18 -3.90
CA ILE A 90 -4.28 0.97 -3.11
C ILE A 90 -3.12 1.34 -2.20
N GLU A 91 -2.44 2.42 -2.52
CA GLU A 91 -1.31 2.90 -1.75
C GLU A 91 -1.78 3.71 -0.55
N ILE A 92 -1.35 3.27 0.63
CA ILE A 92 -1.61 3.92 1.91
C ILE A 92 -0.32 4.58 2.37
N ASN A 93 -0.36 5.91 2.48
CA ASN A 93 0.68 6.67 3.16
C ASN A 93 0.53 6.44 4.68
N ASN A 94 1.08 5.32 5.12
CA ASN A 94 1.04 4.84 6.50
C ASN A 94 1.75 5.78 7.49
N ARG A 95 2.63 6.68 7.01
CA ARG A 95 3.19 7.77 7.81
C ARG A 95 2.18 8.89 8.03
N ALA A 96 1.44 9.31 7.01
CA ALA A 96 0.47 10.39 7.12
C ALA A 96 -0.68 10.05 8.09
N ILE A 97 -1.03 8.77 8.22
CA ILE A 97 -2.06 8.32 9.18
C ILE A 97 -1.47 7.86 10.52
N ALA A 98 -0.15 7.96 10.71
CA ALA A 98 0.51 7.58 11.94
C ALA A 98 0.08 8.48 13.13
N GLU A 99 0.44 8.07 14.34
CA GLU A 99 0.22 8.88 15.53
C GLU A 99 1.25 10.02 15.58
N MET A 100 0.77 11.26 15.67
CA MET A 100 1.61 12.44 15.77
C MET A 100 1.50 13.09 17.15
N TYR A 101 2.60 13.07 17.90
CA TYR A 101 2.71 13.61 19.25
C TYR A 101 3.71 14.76 19.27
N GLY A 102 3.23 16.00 19.31
CA GLY A 102 4.12 17.17 19.22
C GLY A 102 4.93 17.14 17.92
N ASP A 103 6.25 16.99 18.01
CA ASP A 103 7.18 16.90 16.87
C ASP A 103 7.51 15.46 16.42
N ARG A 104 6.87 14.45 17.03
CA ARG A 104 7.14 13.02 16.79
C ARG A 104 6.06 12.37 15.95
N THR A 105 6.46 11.41 15.13
CA THR A 105 5.57 10.53 14.36
C THR A 105 5.92 9.09 14.66
N LYS A 106 4.94 8.25 14.97
CA LYS A 106 5.12 6.80 15.20
C LYS A 106 3.83 6.01 14.97
N ASN A 107 3.92 4.68 15.03
CA ASN A 107 2.76 3.78 15.08
C ASN A 107 1.91 3.74 13.79
N GLY A 108 2.50 4.11 12.64
CA GLY A 108 1.84 4.04 11.33
C GLY A 108 1.31 2.64 10.96
N ILE A 109 1.94 1.56 11.43
CA ILE A 109 1.43 0.19 11.19
C ILE A 109 0.14 -0.08 11.97
N LEU A 110 0.03 0.41 13.21
CA LEU A 110 -1.17 0.28 14.02
C LEU A 110 -2.33 1.09 13.41
N SER A 111 -2.05 2.31 12.95
CA SER A 111 -3.01 3.09 12.18
C SER A 111 -3.44 2.42 10.87
N SER A 112 -2.50 1.76 10.18
CA SER A 112 -2.80 1.00 8.96
C SER A 112 -3.73 -0.17 9.23
N ILE A 113 -3.58 -0.87 10.36
CA ILE A 113 -4.52 -1.92 10.81
C ILE A 113 -5.93 -1.33 11.02
N LYS A 114 -6.02 -0.17 11.68
CA LYS A 114 -7.30 0.46 12.02
C LYS A 114 -8.15 0.82 10.80
N ILE A 115 -7.54 1.10 9.64
CA ILE A 115 -8.28 1.45 8.41
C ILE A 115 -8.65 0.24 7.54
N LEU A 116 -8.05 -0.94 7.77
CA LEU A 116 -8.33 -2.16 6.99
C LEU A 116 -9.82 -2.45 6.83
N PRO A 117 -10.67 -2.34 7.87
CA PRO A 117 -12.10 -2.62 7.75
C PRO A 117 -12.83 -1.80 6.69
N ALA A 118 -12.31 -0.63 6.31
CA ALA A 118 -12.93 0.28 5.34
C ALA A 118 -12.34 0.21 3.94
N ILE A 119 -11.33 -0.64 3.73
CA ILE A 119 -10.79 -0.92 2.40
C ILE A 119 -11.63 -2.05 1.80
N PRO A 120 -12.19 -1.91 0.59
CA PRO A 120 -12.99 -2.98 -0.02
C PRO A 120 -12.16 -4.26 -0.19
N PRO A 121 -12.67 -5.44 0.21
CA PRO A 121 -11.95 -6.70 0.05
C PRO A 121 -11.76 -7.04 -1.43
N SER A 122 -10.96 -8.06 -1.73
CA SER A 122 -10.78 -8.51 -3.11
C SER A 122 -12.08 -9.08 -3.70
N ALA A 123 -12.35 -8.77 -4.97
CA ALA A 123 -13.46 -9.37 -5.71
C ALA A 123 -13.21 -10.86 -5.99
N LYS A 124 -14.20 -11.57 -6.53
CA LYS A 124 -14.02 -12.98 -6.91
C LYS A 124 -12.95 -13.16 -7.99
N SER A 125 -12.87 -12.26 -8.96
CA SER A 125 -12.01 -12.43 -10.15
C SER A 125 -10.66 -11.72 -10.10
N TRP A 126 -10.40 -10.87 -9.09
CA TRP A 126 -9.14 -10.12 -8.98
C TRP A 126 -8.89 -9.65 -7.54
N ALA A 127 -7.63 -9.37 -7.23
CA ALA A 127 -7.21 -8.92 -5.92
C ALA A 127 -7.31 -7.40 -5.74
N ASN A 128 -7.64 -6.96 -4.53
CA ASN A 128 -7.24 -5.66 -4.00
C ASN A 128 -5.97 -5.85 -3.17
N CYS A 129 -4.97 -4.99 -3.39
CA CYS A 129 -3.68 -5.02 -2.72
C CYS A 129 -3.40 -3.69 -2.04
N ILE A 130 -3.12 -3.72 -0.75
CA ILE A 130 -2.63 -2.53 -0.04
C ILE A 130 -1.13 -2.40 -0.26
N ILE A 131 -0.65 -1.22 -0.66
CA ILE A 131 0.77 -0.89 -0.71
C ILE A 131 1.07 0.08 0.42
N LEU A 132 1.98 -0.27 1.34
CA LEU A 132 2.49 0.68 2.34
C LEU A 132 3.55 1.56 1.70
N SER A 133 3.38 2.89 1.78
CA SER A 133 4.30 3.85 1.16
C SER A 133 5.65 3.93 1.85
N GLN A 134 5.72 3.76 3.18
CA GLN A 134 6.97 3.76 3.93
C GLN A 134 7.16 2.44 4.69
N ILE A 135 8.36 1.86 4.57
CA ILE A 135 8.83 0.72 5.37
C ILE A 135 10.15 1.05 6.05
N PHE A 136 11.11 1.50 5.25
CA PHE A 136 12.44 1.86 5.73
C PHE A 136 12.47 3.28 6.30
N PRO A 137 13.39 3.57 7.24
CA PRO A 137 13.63 4.93 7.70
C PRO A 137 13.94 5.84 6.51
N ASN A 138 13.44 7.08 6.54
CA ASN A 138 13.81 8.05 5.51
C ASN A 138 15.16 8.72 5.84
N ILE A 139 15.78 9.32 4.83
CA ILE A 139 17.12 9.93 4.95
C ILE A 139 17.09 11.37 5.52
N TYR A 140 15.90 11.93 5.73
CA TYR A 140 15.69 13.36 6.02
C TYR A 140 15.26 13.67 7.46
N GLY A 141 14.91 12.65 8.26
CA GLY A 141 14.50 12.82 9.65
C GLY A 141 13.38 11.85 10.05
N ASP A 142 13.72 10.56 10.16
CA ASP A 142 12.79 9.52 10.55
C ASP A 142 12.31 9.68 12.00
N SER A 143 11.06 9.31 12.29
CA SER A 143 10.36 9.46 13.57
C SER A 143 10.02 10.90 13.99
N TYR A 144 10.23 11.89 13.11
CA TYR A 144 9.88 13.28 13.34
C TYR A 144 8.86 13.76 12.31
N ASN A 145 7.89 14.55 12.76
CA ASN A 145 7.13 15.41 11.85
C ASN A 145 7.94 16.68 11.56
N LYS A 146 7.68 17.27 10.41
CA LYS A 146 8.35 18.48 9.95
C LYS A 146 7.31 19.46 9.44
N GLY A 147 7.67 20.73 9.34
CA GLY A 147 6.76 21.74 8.79
C GLY A 147 6.30 21.36 7.37
N PRO A 148 5.12 21.84 6.93
CA PRO A 148 4.56 21.47 5.62
C PRO A 148 5.46 21.83 4.43
N PHE A 149 6.43 22.72 4.61
CA PHE A 149 7.35 23.12 3.54
C PHE A 149 8.78 22.61 3.73
N GLU A 150 9.00 21.77 4.74
CA GLU A 150 10.31 21.18 5.00
C GLU A 150 10.38 19.75 4.45
N GLU A 151 11.43 19.46 3.69
CA GLU A 151 11.63 18.15 3.08
C GLU A 151 11.75 17.05 4.14
N ASN A 152 10.90 16.05 4.00
CA ASN A 152 10.92 14.81 4.73
C ASN A 152 10.53 13.66 3.79
N SER A 153 11.14 13.60 2.61
CA SER A 153 10.63 12.74 1.55
C SER A 153 10.76 11.26 1.88
N ILE A 154 9.69 10.47 1.66
CA ILE A 154 9.78 9.00 1.73
C ILE A 154 10.33 8.37 0.46
N TYR A 155 10.58 9.16 -0.59
CA TYR A 155 11.33 8.72 -1.76
C TYR A 155 12.82 8.51 -1.44
N GLY A 156 13.30 8.99 -0.30
CA GLY A 156 14.64 8.69 0.21
C GLY A 156 14.60 7.66 1.33
N ILE A 157 15.27 6.51 1.19
CA ILE A 157 15.27 5.42 2.18
C ILE A 157 16.66 5.12 2.74
N LYS A 158 16.69 4.53 3.94
CA LYS A 158 17.90 4.03 4.59
C LYS A 158 17.82 2.51 4.80
N LEU A 159 18.68 1.77 4.12
CA LEU A 159 18.85 0.33 4.29
C LEU A 159 19.82 0.04 5.44
N ASN A 160 19.74 -1.18 5.98
CA ASN A 160 20.54 -1.64 7.13
C ASN A 160 20.36 -0.81 8.41
N ALA A 161 19.26 -0.04 8.51
CA ALA A 161 18.90 0.78 9.67
C ALA A 161 17.69 0.23 10.45
N GLY A 162 17.28 -1.02 10.17
CA GLY A 162 16.00 -1.54 10.64
C GLY A 162 14.82 -0.93 9.87
N TYR A 163 13.70 -0.74 10.54
CA TYR A 163 12.45 -0.24 9.96
C TYR A 163 12.09 1.14 10.55
N SER A 164 11.34 1.92 9.79
CA SER A 164 11.02 3.31 10.16
C SER A 164 10.31 3.38 11.52
N GLY A 165 10.77 4.28 12.38
CA GLY A 165 10.10 4.63 13.63
C GLY A 165 8.84 5.48 13.43
N ASN A 166 8.58 6.00 12.22
CA ASN A 166 7.25 6.54 11.89
C ASN A 166 6.20 5.42 11.88
N ILE A 167 6.61 4.20 11.57
CA ILE A 167 5.71 3.09 11.23
C ILE A 167 5.63 2.08 12.37
N ILE A 168 6.76 1.68 12.93
CA ILE A 168 6.85 0.67 13.97
C ILE A 168 6.59 1.28 15.35
N ASP A 169 5.79 0.57 16.16
CA ASP A 169 5.71 0.86 17.59
C ASP A 169 6.86 0.16 18.32
N TYR A 170 7.90 0.91 18.66
CA TYR A 170 9.05 0.38 19.41
C TYR A 170 8.83 0.37 20.93
N ASP A 171 7.69 0.88 21.42
CA ASP A 171 7.38 0.95 22.85
C ASP A 171 6.69 -0.33 23.34
N ILE A 172 6.18 -1.17 22.43
CA ILE A 172 5.57 -2.46 22.75
C ILE A 172 6.59 -3.61 22.67
N ASN A 173 6.36 -4.67 23.46
CA ASN A 173 7.22 -5.85 23.47
C ASN A 173 6.93 -6.80 22.29
N LEU A 174 7.06 -6.28 21.07
CA LEU A 174 6.86 -7.01 19.82
C LEU A 174 7.81 -6.49 18.76
N SER A 175 8.55 -7.37 18.08
CA SER A 175 9.50 -6.94 17.05
C SER A 175 8.79 -6.34 15.83
N ALA A 176 9.49 -5.51 15.08
CA ALA A 176 8.96 -4.92 13.84
C ALA A 176 8.45 -5.97 12.85
N GLY A 177 9.18 -7.08 12.68
CA GLY A 177 8.76 -8.17 11.79
C GLY A 177 7.46 -8.84 12.24
N GLU A 178 7.25 -8.97 13.55
CA GLU A 178 6.01 -9.51 14.10
C GLU A 178 4.83 -8.54 13.95
N GLN A 179 5.07 -7.23 14.02
CA GLN A 179 4.05 -6.21 13.71
C GLN A 179 3.65 -6.26 12.23
N PHE A 180 4.60 -6.44 11.31
CA PHE A 180 4.30 -6.64 9.89
C PHE A 180 3.51 -7.93 9.63
N HIS A 181 3.88 -9.05 10.27
CA HIS A 181 3.11 -10.28 10.18
C HIS A 181 1.67 -10.09 10.66
N ALA A 182 1.46 -9.44 11.81
CA ALA A 182 0.12 -9.16 12.32
C ALA A 182 -0.70 -8.30 11.35
N PHE A 183 -0.09 -7.26 10.75
CA PHE A 183 -0.74 -6.46 9.71
C PHE A 183 -1.13 -7.31 8.48
N ASN A 184 -0.22 -8.16 8.00
CA ASN A 184 -0.48 -9.01 6.84
C ASN A 184 -1.57 -10.04 7.13
N ASP A 185 -1.58 -10.69 8.29
CA ASP A 185 -2.63 -11.63 8.69
C ASP A 185 -4.00 -10.94 8.78
N LEU A 186 -4.05 -9.71 9.29
CA LEU A 186 -5.28 -8.90 9.36
C LEU A 186 -5.77 -8.42 7.99
N ALA A 187 -4.86 -8.12 7.06
CA ALA A 187 -5.22 -7.82 5.69
C ALA A 187 -5.73 -9.08 4.96
N HIS A 188 -5.07 -10.22 5.16
CA HIS A 188 -5.43 -11.50 4.54
C HIS A 188 -6.80 -12.02 4.99
N ILE A 189 -7.13 -11.95 6.30
CA ILE A 189 -8.47 -12.34 6.79
C ILE A 189 -9.57 -11.44 6.22
N HIS A 190 -9.25 -10.19 5.93
CA HIS A 190 -10.14 -9.25 5.24
C HIS A 190 -10.20 -9.48 3.72
N GLY A 191 -9.48 -10.46 3.19
CA GLY A 191 -9.48 -10.75 1.76
C GLY A 191 -8.62 -9.80 0.94
N LEU A 192 -7.59 -9.17 1.52
CA LEU A 192 -6.66 -8.27 0.82
C LEU A 192 -5.29 -8.91 0.61
N LYS A 193 -4.62 -8.54 -0.48
CA LYS A 193 -3.17 -8.71 -0.65
C LYS A 193 -2.43 -7.55 0.00
N THR A 194 -1.15 -7.71 0.30
CA THR A 194 -0.32 -6.62 0.81
C THR A 194 0.98 -6.48 0.03
N GLY A 195 1.56 -5.28 0.07
CA GLY A 195 2.86 -4.98 -0.48
C GLY A 195 3.41 -3.68 0.06
N PHE A 196 4.55 -3.28 -0.49
CA PHE A 196 5.26 -2.09 -0.06
C PHE A 196 5.95 -1.38 -1.23
N ARG A 197 6.17 -0.08 -1.08
CA ARG A 197 6.96 0.73 -2.00
C ARG A 197 8.45 0.60 -1.74
N THR A 198 9.23 0.64 -2.80
CA THR A 198 10.69 0.73 -2.80
C THR A 198 11.18 1.70 -3.87
N VAL A 199 12.41 2.16 -3.72
CA VAL A 199 13.08 3.08 -4.67
C VAL A 199 14.35 2.44 -5.21
N ILE A 200 14.77 2.87 -6.40
CA ILE A 200 15.95 2.33 -7.11
C ILE A 200 17.00 3.38 -7.46
N SER A 201 16.71 4.64 -7.17
CA SER A 201 17.60 5.76 -7.42
C SER A 201 18.72 5.76 -6.38
N ALA A 202 19.98 5.57 -6.79
CA ALA A 202 21.07 5.32 -5.85
C ALA A 202 21.29 6.45 -4.84
N ASP A 203 21.14 7.72 -5.23
CA ASP A 203 21.35 8.84 -4.29
C ASP A 203 20.17 9.02 -3.32
N GLN A 204 19.03 8.42 -3.62
CA GLN A 204 17.88 8.34 -2.73
C GLN A 204 17.97 7.15 -1.77
N ILE A 205 19.01 6.31 -1.86
CA ILE A 205 19.24 5.20 -0.94
C ILE A 205 20.51 5.46 -0.14
N LYS A 206 20.42 5.40 1.18
CA LYS A 206 21.57 5.35 2.07
C LYS A 206 21.70 3.96 2.69
N VAL A 207 22.94 3.54 2.93
CA VAL A 207 23.25 2.31 3.66
C VAL A 207 23.83 2.69 5.01
N SER A 208 23.14 2.31 6.07
CA SER A 208 23.61 2.58 7.42
C SER A 208 24.75 1.64 7.80
N ARG A 209 25.76 2.19 8.48
CA ARG A 209 26.93 1.45 8.94
C ARG A 209 26.91 1.37 10.46
N PRO A 210 27.17 0.19 11.06
CA PRO A 210 27.24 0.05 12.51
C PRO A 210 28.26 1.00 13.17
N ASP A 211 29.39 1.25 12.49
CA ASP A 211 30.54 1.97 13.04
C ASP A 211 30.95 3.20 12.19
N GLY A 212 30.00 4.04 11.78
CA GLY A 212 30.32 5.28 11.09
C GLY A 212 29.12 5.98 10.45
N ASP A 213 29.41 7.00 9.63
CA ASP A 213 28.39 7.71 8.87
C ASP A 213 27.75 6.80 7.82
N ASP A 214 26.47 7.04 7.54
CA ASP A 214 25.77 6.39 6.44
C ASP A 214 26.49 6.68 5.10
N VAL A 215 26.50 5.70 4.21
CA VAL A 215 27.08 5.86 2.87
C VAL A 215 26.01 5.88 1.81
N THR A 216 26.31 6.55 0.69
CA THR A 216 25.47 6.48 -0.50
C THR A 216 25.46 5.06 -1.04
N PHE A 217 24.28 4.58 -1.43
CA PHE A 217 24.13 3.31 -2.11
C PHE A 217 24.82 3.34 -3.48
N ASP A 218 25.27 2.20 -3.97
CA ASP A 218 25.97 2.09 -5.25
C ASP A 218 25.61 0.75 -5.89
N TRP A 219 24.98 0.81 -7.07
CA TRP A 219 24.64 -0.38 -7.85
C TRP A 219 25.88 -1.16 -8.31
N ASN A 220 27.06 -0.55 -8.38
CA ASN A 220 28.31 -1.24 -8.70
C ASN A 220 28.94 -1.93 -7.48
N ASN A 221 28.41 -1.72 -6.26
CA ASN A 221 28.85 -2.40 -5.06
C ASN A 221 28.04 -3.70 -4.84
N PRO A 222 28.64 -4.90 -4.95
CA PRO A 222 27.92 -6.15 -4.77
C PRO A 222 27.30 -6.32 -3.38
N GLU A 223 27.90 -5.74 -2.33
CA GLU A 223 27.35 -5.80 -0.97
C GLU A 223 26.07 -4.97 -0.84
N HIS A 224 26.00 -3.83 -1.52
CA HIS A 224 24.81 -2.99 -1.54
C HIS A 224 23.67 -3.67 -2.30
N GLN A 225 23.97 -4.29 -3.45
CA GLN A 225 22.99 -5.09 -4.19
C GLN A 225 22.47 -6.27 -3.36
N GLU A 226 23.37 -7.00 -2.70
CA GLU A 226 23.00 -8.13 -1.84
C GLU A 226 22.15 -7.67 -0.64
N LEU A 227 22.49 -6.54 -0.02
CA LEU A 227 21.67 -5.93 1.03
C LEU A 227 20.27 -5.58 0.53
N PHE A 228 20.14 -4.98 -0.66
CA PHE A 228 18.85 -4.68 -1.26
C PHE A 228 18.00 -5.95 -1.42
N ILE A 229 18.57 -7.02 -1.99
CA ILE A 229 17.88 -8.31 -2.14
C ILE A 229 17.46 -8.86 -0.76
N ALA A 230 18.37 -8.87 0.21
CA ALA A 230 18.12 -9.44 1.53
C ALA A 230 17.00 -8.72 2.28
N GLU A 231 16.96 -7.39 2.26
CA GLU A 231 15.90 -6.60 2.90
C GLU A 231 14.52 -6.87 2.27
N HIS A 232 14.45 -7.00 0.94
CA HIS A 232 13.19 -7.34 0.28
C HIS A 232 12.76 -8.79 0.57
N VAL A 233 13.69 -9.75 0.58
CA VAL A 233 13.38 -11.14 0.96
C VAL A 233 12.84 -11.22 2.39
N LYS A 234 13.38 -10.45 3.34
CA LYS A 234 12.86 -10.38 4.71
C LYS A 234 11.40 -9.94 4.72
N LEU A 235 11.07 -8.85 4.02
CA LEU A 235 9.69 -8.33 3.97
C LEU A 235 8.72 -9.32 3.30
N ILE A 236 9.13 -9.99 2.22
CA ILE A 236 8.30 -11.02 1.59
C ILE A 236 8.06 -12.19 2.57
N ASN A 237 9.09 -12.62 3.29
CA ASN A 237 8.95 -13.66 4.31
C ASN A 237 8.08 -13.22 5.51
N MET A 238 7.87 -11.91 5.70
CA MET A 238 6.94 -11.35 6.69
C MET A 238 5.47 -11.35 6.22
N GLY A 239 5.20 -11.84 4.99
CA GLY A 239 3.85 -11.99 4.44
C GLY A 239 3.48 -10.96 3.37
N PHE A 240 4.36 -10.03 3.02
CA PHE A 240 4.11 -9.13 1.87
C PHE A 240 4.22 -9.89 0.54
N GLU A 241 3.41 -9.49 -0.43
CA GLU A 241 3.26 -10.21 -1.71
C GLU A 241 3.43 -9.32 -2.95
N ALA A 242 3.53 -8.01 -2.75
CA ALA A 242 3.81 -7.06 -3.81
C ALA A 242 4.93 -6.10 -3.45
N VAL A 243 5.69 -5.70 -4.46
CA VAL A 243 6.69 -4.65 -4.38
C VAL A 243 6.40 -3.63 -5.47
N PHE A 244 6.08 -2.41 -5.06
CA PHE A 244 5.94 -1.27 -5.95
C PHE A 244 7.30 -0.61 -6.13
N ILE A 245 7.79 -0.56 -7.36
CA ILE A 245 9.12 -0.08 -7.71
C ILE A 245 8.97 1.30 -8.35
N ASP A 246 9.35 2.32 -7.61
CA ASP A 246 9.40 3.69 -8.12
C ASP A 246 10.40 3.77 -9.29
N SER A 247 10.05 4.57 -10.30
CA SER A 247 10.93 4.91 -11.42
C SER A 247 11.45 3.72 -12.26
N ALA A 248 10.80 2.57 -12.16
CA ALA A 248 11.05 1.36 -12.93
C ALA A 248 11.12 1.54 -14.46
N LYS A 249 10.49 2.58 -15.05
CA LYS A 249 10.62 2.87 -16.49
C LYS A 249 12.07 3.08 -16.93
N HIS A 250 12.93 3.51 -16.00
CA HIS A 250 14.31 3.89 -16.24
C HIS A 250 15.34 2.78 -16.04
N ILE A 251 14.93 1.62 -15.53
CA ILE A 251 15.80 0.46 -15.31
C ILE A 251 16.49 0.08 -16.62
N GLY A 252 17.82 -0.08 -16.58
CA GLY A 252 18.66 -0.33 -17.77
C GLY A 252 19.00 0.90 -18.61
N GLY A 253 18.87 2.10 -18.06
CA GLY A 253 19.19 3.35 -18.78
C GLY A 253 18.16 3.74 -19.85
N TYR A 254 16.93 3.26 -19.72
CA TYR A 254 15.84 3.61 -20.64
C TYR A 254 15.14 4.89 -20.22
N ASP A 255 14.50 5.59 -21.16
CA ASP A 255 13.72 6.81 -20.90
C ASP A 255 14.46 7.88 -20.07
N MET A 256 15.80 7.90 -20.11
CA MET A 256 16.62 8.77 -19.24
C MET A 256 16.42 10.26 -19.51
N ALA A 257 15.89 10.62 -20.68
CA ALA A 257 15.51 11.99 -20.99
C ALA A 257 14.40 12.53 -20.07
N ASN A 258 13.59 11.64 -19.47
CA ASN A 258 12.51 11.97 -18.54
C ASN A 258 12.83 11.59 -17.09
N TYR A 259 14.09 11.24 -16.79
CA TYR A 259 14.51 10.90 -15.45
C TYR A 259 14.73 12.16 -14.62
N THR A 260 13.90 12.34 -13.60
CA THR A 260 13.95 13.47 -12.66
C THR A 260 14.50 13.08 -11.29
N GLY A 261 14.88 11.81 -11.11
CA GLY A 261 15.52 11.33 -9.88
C GLY A 261 16.97 11.75 -9.77
N VAL A 262 17.62 11.31 -8.69
CA VAL A 262 19.03 11.61 -8.39
C VAL A 262 19.85 10.34 -8.23
N GLY A 263 21.01 10.28 -8.88
CA GLY A 263 21.94 9.16 -8.82
C GLY A 263 21.79 8.14 -9.95
N ALA A 264 22.54 7.05 -9.83
CA ALA A 264 22.52 5.95 -10.79
C ALA A 264 21.30 5.03 -10.60
N LEU A 265 20.95 4.32 -11.67
CA LEU A 265 19.88 3.32 -11.69
C LEU A 265 20.47 1.94 -11.97
N PRO A 266 19.79 0.84 -11.61
CA PRO A 266 20.30 -0.49 -11.88
C PRO A 266 20.27 -0.79 -13.38
N GLU A 267 21.25 -1.58 -13.83
CA GLU A 267 21.27 -2.13 -15.18
C GLU A 267 20.13 -3.13 -15.37
N TYR A 268 19.76 -3.39 -16.64
CA TYR A 268 18.59 -4.23 -16.95
C TYR A 268 18.76 -5.67 -16.42
N GLU A 269 19.87 -6.31 -16.74
CA GLU A 269 20.19 -7.68 -16.29
C GLU A 269 20.40 -7.73 -14.77
N GLN A 270 20.94 -6.67 -14.19
CA GLN A 270 21.12 -6.55 -12.75
C GLN A 270 19.77 -6.58 -12.03
N MET A 271 18.82 -5.78 -12.48
CA MET A 271 17.50 -5.77 -11.87
C MET A 271 16.73 -7.07 -12.15
N GLN A 272 16.86 -7.64 -13.35
CA GLN A 272 16.28 -8.96 -13.65
C GLN A 272 16.79 -10.03 -12.66
N TYR A 273 18.09 -10.03 -12.38
CA TYR A 273 18.71 -10.89 -11.38
C TYR A 273 18.15 -10.64 -9.97
N ILE A 274 18.04 -9.38 -9.55
CA ILE A 274 17.48 -9.00 -8.24
C ILE A 274 16.06 -9.56 -8.05
N LEU A 275 15.18 -9.34 -9.03
CA LEU A 275 13.78 -9.80 -8.94
C LEU A 275 13.67 -11.33 -8.92
N MET A 276 14.52 -12.02 -9.69
CA MET A 276 14.61 -13.48 -9.66
C MET A 276 15.09 -13.98 -8.30
N GLU A 277 16.13 -13.37 -7.72
CA GLU A 277 16.67 -13.77 -6.43
C GLU A 277 15.68 -13.53 -5.29
N ILE A 278 14.90 -12.44 -5.32
CA ILE A 278 13.85 -12.21 -4.31
C ILE A 278 12.84 -13.36 -4.34
N ARG A 279 12.32 -13.75 -5.52
CA ARG A 279 11.41 -14.90 -5.66
C ARG A 279 12.07 -16.21 -5.20
N ARG A 280 13.30 -16.47 -5.66
CA ARG A 280 14.01 -17.73 -5.37
C ARG A 280 14.31 -17.89 -3.88
N ARG A 281 14.76 -16.84 -3.21
CA ARG A 281 15.20 -16.88 -1.81
C ARG A 281 14.05 -16.80 -0.81
N SER A 282 12.96 -16.11 -1.16
CA SER A 282 11.73 -16.14 -0.36
C SER A 282 10.94 -17.45 -0.56
N GLY A 283 11.11 -18.11 -1.71
CA GLY A 283 10.29 -19.26 -2.09
C GLY A 283 8.89 -18.87 -2.59
N VAL A 284 8.60 -17.57 -2.70
CA VAL A 284 7.31 -17.05 -3.17
C VAL A 284 7.43 -16.69 -4.65
N THR A 285 6.86 -17.53 -5.52
CA THR A 285 6.93 -17.33 -6.98
C THR A 285 5.86 -16.36 -7.50
N SER A 286 4.80 -16.15 -6.72
CA SER A 286 3.62 -15.34 -7.05
C SER A 286 3.77 -13.84 -6.74
N ILE A 287 4.98 -13.38 -6.34
CA ILE A 287 5.23 -11.97 -6.01
C ILE A 287 4.89 -11.08 -7.21
N SER A 288 4.08 -10.06 -6.93
CA SER A 288 3.78 -9.01 -7.89
C SER A 288 4.83 -7.89 -7.81
N PHE A 289 5.57 -7.68 -8.90
CA PHE A 289 6.43 -6.50 -9.03
C PHE A 289 5.73 -5.50 -9.95
N ALA A 290 5.29 -4.39 -9.36
CA ALA A 290 4.62 -3.30 -10.07
C ALA A 290 5.60 -2.15 -10.32
N GLY A 291 5.81 -1.75 -11.58
CA GLY A 291 6.78 -0.72 -11.94
C GLY A 291 6.17 0.63 -12.33
N GLU A 292 6.67 1.72 -11.76
CA GLU A 292 6.33 3.10 -12.15
C GLU A 292 7.32 3.65 -13.19
N LYS A 293 6.97 4.16 -14.37
CA LYS A 293 5.70 4.08 -15.11
C LYS A 293 5.85 3.00 -16.19
N SER A 294 4.77 2.64 -16.85
CA SER A 294 4.85 1.82 -18.07
C SER A 294 5.05 2.68 -19.31
N THR A 295 5.97 2.25 -20.16
CA THR A 295 6.09 2.72 -21.56
C THR A 295 5.53 1.64 -22.50
N GLY A 296 5.43 1.93 -23.80
CA GLY A 296 4.88 0.98 -24.79
C GLY A 296 5.69 -0.31 -25.02
N ASP A 297 6.85 -0.46 -24.39
CA ASP A 297 7.70 -1.65 -24.51
C ASP A 297 7.38 -2.69 -23.43
N PHE A 298 6.28 -3.42 -23.60
CA PHE A 298 5.78 -4.37 -22.61
C PHE A 298 6.62 -5.63 -22.47
N GLU A 299 7.23 -6.09 -23.57
CA GLU A 299 8.08 -7.28 -23.54
C GLU A 299 9.32 -7.03 -22.67
N ARG A 300 9.88 -5.81 -22.68
CA ARG A 300 10.94 -5.43 -21.75
C ARG A 300 10.52 -5.59 -20.28
N TYR A 301 9.38 -5.03 -19.88
CA TYR A 301 8.92 -5.14 -18.49
C TYR A 301 8.59 -6.58 -18.08
N LYS A 302 7.97 -7.34 -18.99
CA LYS A 302 7.69 -8.76 -18.81
C LYS A 302 8.98 -9.55 -18.62
N ASN A 303 9.96 -9.38 -19.50
CA ASN A 303 11.24 -10.09 -19.45
C ASN A 303 12.07 -9.68 -18.22
N LEU A 304 11.94 -8.44 -17.75
CA LEU A 304 12.53 -7.99 -16.49
C LEU A 304 11.99 -8.78 -15.30
N GLY A 305 10.76 -9.28 -15.40
CA GLY A 305 10.08 -10.05 -14.35
C GLY A 305 8.95 -9.29 -13.64
N LEU A 306 8.56 -8.12 -14.16
CA LEU A 306 7.40 -7.37 -13.68
C LEU A 306 6.09 -8.06 -14.08
N THR A 307 5.09 -7.94 -13.20
CA THR A 307 3.72 -8.42 -13.44
C THR A 307 2.81 -7.32 -13.94
N THR A 308 3.17 -6.06 -13.70
CA THR A 308 2.41 -4.89 -14.13
C THR A 308 3.27 -3.62 -14.07
N GLY A 309 2.77 -2.52 -14.64
CA GLY A 309 3.28 -1.19 -14.36
C GLY A 309 2.21 -0.11 -14.50
N THR A 310 2.52 1.11 -14.11
CA THR A 310 1.51 2.17 -13.88
C THR A 310 1.42 3.19 -15.04
N ALA A 311 0.50 4.16 -14.92
CA ALA A 311 0.44 5.37 -15.75
C ALA A 311 0.43 5.20 -17.28
N PHE A 312 -0.06 4.08 -17.82
CA PHE A 312 -0.01 3.86 -19.26
C PHE A 312 -1.08 4.63 -20.04
N ILE A 313 -2.30 4.66 -19.50
CA ILE A 313 -3.41 5.43 -20.05
C ILE A 313 -4.17 6.16 -18.94
N PRO A 314 -4.61 7.41 -19.18
CA PRO A 314 -5.49 8.10 -18.25
C PRO A 314 -6.85 7.38 -18.13
N PRO A 315 -7.36 7.13 -16.92
CA PRO A 315 -8.64 6.45 -16.72
C PRO A 315 -9.87 7.36 -16.90
N ASP A 316 -9.70 8.61 -17.29
CA ASP A 316 -10.80 9.57 -17.48
C ASP A 316 -11.76 9.15 -18.62
N ASN A 317 -11.28 8.31 -19.56
CA ASN A 317 -12.06 7.83 -20.70
C ASN A 317 -12.28 6.31 -20.63
N TYR A 318 -13.51 5.92 -20.28
CA TYR A 318 -13.94 4.51 -20.17
C TYR A 318 -13.66 3.70 -21.44
N ASP A 319 -14.04 4.20 -22.61
CA ASP A 319 -13.90 3.48 -23.88
C ASP A 319 -12.43 3.26 -24.25
N LYS A 320 -11.56 4.22 -23.89
CA LYS A 320 -10.12 4.08 -24.08
C LYS A 320 -9.54 2.99 -23.20
N VAL A 321 -9.94 2.92 -21.93
CA VAL A 321 -9.51 1.84 -21.02
C VAL A 321 -10.01 0.49 -21.53
N ARG A 322 -11.28 0.41 -21.94
CA ARG A 322 -11.87 -0.81 -22.52
C ARG A 322 -11.16 -1.25 -23.79
N CYS A 323 -10.81 -0.33 -24.67
CA CYS A 323 -10.05 -0.62 -25.89
C CYS A 323 -8.69 -1.28 -25.59
N TRP A 324 -7.99 -0.80 -24.56
CA TRP A 324 -6.70 -1.37 -24.16
C TRP A 324 -6.85 -2.68 -23.41
N SER A 325 -7.87 -2.82 -22.55
CA SER A 325 -8.22 -4.10 -21.93
C SER A 325 -8.42 -5.17 -23.00
N GLU A 326 -9.19 -4.88 -24.04
CA GLU A 326 -9.43 -5.80 -25.16
C GLU A 326 -8.14 -6.16 -25.91
N LYS A 327 -7.27 -5.19 -26.18
CA LYS A 327 -5.98 -5.43 -26.86
C LYS A 327 -5.02 -6.30 -26.05
N LEU A 328 -5.09 -6.22 -24.72
CA LEU A 328 -4.13 -6.84 -23.80
C LEU A 328 -4.69 -8.08 -23.08
N LYS A 329 -5.93 -8.50 -23.38
CA LYS A 329 -6.59 -9.60 -22.66
C LYS A 329 -5.82 -10.92 -22.68
N TYR A 330 -5.05 -11.18 -23.73
CA TYR A 330 -4.24 -12.40 -23.87
C TYR A 330 -2.82 -12.29 -23.27
N ASN A 331 -2.37 -11.09 -22.88
CA ASN A 331 -1.06 -10.89 -22.26
C ASN A 331 -1.08 -11.25 -20.78
N LYS A 332 -1.21 -12.54 -20.43
CA LYS A 332 -1.49 -12.98 -19.05
C LYS A 332 -0.36 -12.74 -18.04
N GLU A 333 0.87 -12.57 -18.50
CA GLU A 333 2.04 -12.37 -17.61
C GLU A 333 2.26 -10.93 -17.17
N TYR A 334 1.95 -9.96 -18.04
CA TYR A 334 2.15 -8.54 -17.80
C TYR A 334 1.03 -7.73 -18.44
N ALA A 335 0.50 -6.75 -17.71
CA ALA A 335 -0.32 -5.69 -18.29
C ALA A 335 0.05 -4.33 -17.70
N PRO A 336 0.15 -3.28 -18.54
CA PRO A 336 0.18 -1.92 -18.06
C PRO A 336 -1.18 -1.52 -17.48
N GLY A 337 -1.16 -0.79 -16.38
CA GLY A 337 -2.33 -0.36 -15.64
C GLY A 337 -2.65 1.12 -15.80
N VAL A 338 -3.75 1.48 -15.14
CA VAL A 338 -4.27 2.85 -15.08
C VAL A 338 -4.09 3.42 -13.68
N GLU A 339 -3.90 4.74 -13.58
CA GLU A 339 -3.77 5.43 -12.28
C GLU A 339 -5.03 6.24 -12.00
N VAL A 340 -5.83 5.80 -11.03
CA VAL A 340 -6.97 6.59 -10.52
C VAL A 340 -6.45 7.91 -9.96
N SER A 341 -5.35 7.88 -9.22
CA SER A 341 -4.56 9.06 -8.87
C SER A 341 -3.07 8.72 -8.90
N ASN A 342 -2.24 9.72 -9.15
CA ASN A 342 -0.79 9.61 -9.10
C ASN A 342 -0.29 10.28 -7.81
N ASP A 343 0.77 9.76 -7.22
CA ASP A 343 1.42 10.34 -6.03
C ASP A 343 2.14 11.67 -6.32
N ASN A 344 2.22 12.09 -7.58
CA ASN A 344 2.63 13.43 -8.01
C ASN A 344 1.43 14.34 -8.36
N ASP A 345 0.19 13.91 -8.13
CA ASP A 345 -0.97 14.78 -8.30
C ASP A 345 -0.94 15.88 -7.21
N GLU A 346 -0.89 17.15 -7.63
CA GLU A 346 -0.95 18.32 -6.73
C GLU A 346 -2.36 18.57 -6.13
N GLY A 347 -3.25 17.58 -6.21
CA GLY A 347 -4.63 17.65 -5.73
C GLY A 347 -5.59 18.35 -6.69
N GLY A 348 -6.71 18.84 -6.16
CA GLY A 348 -7.70 19.63 -6.90
C GLY A 348 -8.67 18.86 -7.80
N ARG A 349 -8.59 17.53 -7.86
CA ARG A 349 -9.54 16.68 -8.61
C ARG A 349 -10.88 16.60 -7.88
N SER A 350 -11.99 16.80 -8.61
CA SER A 350 -13.33 16.68 -8.04
C SER A 350 -13.65 15.24 -7.61
N TYR A 351 -14.60 15.10 -6.69
CA TYR A 351 -15.12 13.80 -6.29
C TYR A 351 -15.75 13.04 -7.45
N GLU A 352 -16.49 13.72 -8.33
CA GLU A 352 -17.08 13.14 -9.53
C GLU A 352 -16.01 12.57 -10.47
N ASP A 353 -14.92 13.31 -10.69
CA ASP A 353 -13.82 12.86 -11.56
C ASP A 353 -13.11 11.64 -10.95
N ARG A 354 -12.85 11.64 -9.64
CA ARG A 354 -12.27 10.46 -8.96
C ARG A 354 -13.17 9.24 -9.07
N LEU A 355 -14.48 9.39 -8.81
CA LEU A 355 -15.46 8.30 -8.95
C LEU A 355 -15.52 7.77 -10.39
N ASN A 356 -15.46 8.67 -11.40
CA ASN A 356 -15.42 8.26 -12.80
C ASN A 356 -14.16 7.44 -13.13
N ARG A 357 -13.00 7.84 -12.60
CA ARG A 357 -11.73 7.12 -12.80
C ARG A 357 -11.72 5.76 -12.09
N ILE A 358 -12.29 5.68 -10.89
CA ILE A 358 -12.53 4.39 -10.19
C ILE A 358 -13.44 3.51 -11.05
N ASN A 359 -14.56 4.05 -11.55
CA ASN A 359 -15.50 3.33 -12.40
C ASN A 359 -14.83 2.77 -13.67
N SER A 360 -14.06 3.58 -14.40
CA SER A 360 -13.29 3.11 -15.56
C SER A 360 -12.32 1.99 -15.18
N SER A 361 -11.66 2.10 -14.02
CA SER A 361 -10.67 1.11 -13.55
C SER A 361 -11.32 -0.22 -13.13
N LEU A 362 -12.55 -0.18 -12.61
CA LEU A 362 -13.28 -1.35 -12.11
C LEU A 362 -14.10 -2.08 -13.17
N PHE A 363 -14.51 -1.41 -14.27
CA PHE A 363 -15.52 -1.95 -15.19
C PHE A 363 -15.16 -1.89 -16.67
N ALA A 364 -14.13 -1.14 -17.10
CA ALA A 364 -13.82 -0.96 -18.52
C ALA A 364 -13.11 -2.18 -19.13
N TYR A 365 -13.85 -3.28 -19.26
CA TYR A 365 -13.45 -4.55 -19.90
C TYR A 365 -14.69 -5.30 -20.42
N GLU A 366 -14.49 -6.35 -21.20
CA GLU A 366 -15.57 -7.25 -21.62
C GLU A 366 -15.85 -8.32 -20.56
N TYR A 367 -14.80 -8.99 -20.08
CA TYR A 367 -14.86 -9.99 -19.01
C TYR A 367 -13.94 -9.61 -17.85
N PRO A 368 -14.28 -9.97 -16.60
CA PRO A 368 -13.44 -9.68 -15.43
C PRO A 368 -11.98 -10.18 -15.55
N SER A 369 -11.76 -11.26 -16.29
CA SER A 369 -10.43 -11.81 -16.61
C SER A 369 -9.55 -10.93 -17.51
N ASP A 370 -10.15 -9.91 -18.12
CA ASP A 370 -9.50 -9.00 -19.08
C ASP A 370 -9.14 -7.67 -18.44
N LYS A 371 -9.59 -7.46 -17.20
CA LYS A 371 -9.34 -6.28 -16.40
C LYS A 371 -7.85 -5.93 -16.41
N LEU A 372 -7.59 -4.64 -16.67
CA LEU A 372 -6.28 -4.03 -16.50
C LEU A 372 -6.01 -3.75 -15.02
N PRO A 373 -4.74 -3.78 -14.59
CA PRO A 373 -4.39 -3.42 -13.23
C PRO A 373 -4.68 -1.92 -13.02
N SER A 374 -5.00 -1.54 -11.78
CA SER A 374 -5.23 -0.14 -11.44
C SER A 374 -4.45 0.26 -10.20
N PHE A 375 -4.11 1.54 -10.10
CA PHE A 375 -3.33 2.11 -9.02
C PHE A 375 -4.11 3.29 -8.44
N MET A 376 -4.32 3.25 -7.14
CA MET A 376 -5.07 4.23 -6.36
C MET A 376 -4.18 4.74 -5.24
N GLN A 377 -4.37 5.99 -4.86
CA GLN A 377 -3.79 6.55 -3.64
C GLN A 377 -4.83 6.52 -2.52
N MET A 378 -4.38 6.67 -1.28
CA MET A 378 -5.24 6.70 -0.09
C MET A 378 -6.42 7.65 -0.27
N GLU A 379 -6.21 8.80 -0.91
CA GLU A 379 -7.24 9.82 -1.14
C GLU A 379 -8.38 9.41 -2.08
N ASP A 380 -8.23 8.32 -2.83
CA ASP A 380 -9.28 7.76 -3.70
C ASP A 380 -10.33 6.97 -2.89
N LEU A 381 -10.02 6.58 -1.66
CA LEU A 381 -10.98 5.97 -0.72
C LEU A 381 -11.25 6.86 0.49
N PHE A 382 -10.25 7.63 0.90
CA PHE A 382 -10.20 8.41 2.13
C PHE A 382 -9.77 9.85 1.81
N PRO A 383 -10.68 10.71 1.33
CA PRO A 383 -10.30 12.02 0.82
C PRO A 383 -9.59 12.91 1.84
N LEU A 384 -8.46 13.46 1.41
CA LEU A 384 -7.64 14.39 2.18
C LEU A 384 -8.26 15.79 2.19
N ARG A 385 -7.97 16.57 3.24
CA ARG A 385 -8.29 18.00 3.33
C ARG A 385 -7.87 18.76 2.06
N TYR A 386 -8.60 19.82 1.71
CA TYR A 386 -8.49 20.46 0.39
C TYR A 386 -7.19 21.23 0.11
N ASP A 387 -6.44 21.60 1.14
CA ASP A 387 -5.16 22.32 1.07
C ASP A 387 -3.95 21.37 1.15
N THR A 388 -4.18 20.06 1.08
CA THR A 388 -3.12 19.05 0.96
C THR A 388 -3.43 18.05 -0.15
N ASN A 389 -2.45 17.22 -0.49
CA ASN A 389 -2.56 16.19 -1.51
C ASN A 389 -1.56 15.06 -1.22
N THR A 390 -1.67 13.95 -1.94
CA THR A 390 -0.77 12.81 -1.78
C THR A 390 0.69 13.23 -1.95
N HIS A 391 1.04 13.99 -3.00
CA HIS A 391 2.43 14.40 -3.27
C HIS A 391 3.05 15.15 -2.09
N HIS A 392 2.31 16.10 -1.52
CA HIS A 392 2.72 16.85 -0.36
C HIS A 392 3.03 15.92 0.82
N LEU A 393 2.14 14.98 1.13
CA LEU A 393 2.33 14.02 2.23
C LEU A 393 3.44 12.99 1.97
N MET A 394 3.82 12.75 0.71
CA MET A 394 4.98 11.91 0.37
C MET A 394 6.29 12.68 0.56
N MET A 395 6.30 13.95 0.16
CA MET A 395 7.46 14.85 0.22
C MET A 395 7.74 15.41 1.62
N THR A 396 6.69 15.60 2.42
CA THR A 396 6.76 16.22 3.75
C THR A 396 5.99 15.39 4.77
N ASN A 397 6.27 15.58 6.06
CA ASN A 397 5.58 14.89 7.14
C ASN A 397 4.87 15.91 8.06
N PRO A 398 3.85 16.64 7.58
CA PRO A 398 3.21 17.69 8.35
C PRO A 398 2.31 17.12 9.42
N SER A 399 2.37 17.71 10.62
CA SER A 399 1.30 17.57 11.60
C SER A 399 0.21 18.60 11.33
N TYR A 400 -1.02 18.11 11.26
CA TYR A 400 -2.24 18.94 11.22
C TYR A 400 -2.91 19.06 12.59
N SER A 401 -2.24 18.62 13.65
CA SER A 401 -2.77 18.73 15.01
C SER A 401 -2.82 20.18 15.48
N THR A 402 -3.93 20.58 16.10
CA THR A 402 -4.10 21.91 16.71
C THR A 402 -3.81 21.94 18.21
N ASP A 403 -3.72 20.77 18.85
CA ASP A 403 -3.49 20.62 20.29
C ASP A 403 -2.32 19.66 20.62
N GLY A 404 -1.63 19.15 19.60
CA GLY A 404 -0.50 18.24 19.73
C GLY A 404 -0.87 16.76 19.87
N THR A 405 -2.15 16.41 19.79
CA THR A 405 -2.64 15.02 19.87
C THR A 405 -2.75 14.34 18.49
N PRO A 406 -2.64 13.00 18.42
CA PRO A 406 -2.95 12.21 17.22
C PRO A 406 -4.39 12.38 16.75
N GLU A 407 -5.35 12.44 17.67
CA GLU A 407 -6.77 12.57 17.36
C GLU A 407 -7.06 13.87 16.61
N SER A 408 -6.49 14.99 17.08
CA SER A 408 -6.58 16.28 16.38
C SER A 408 -5.88 16.23 15.02
N HIS A 409 -4.76 15.53 14.88
CA HIS A 409 -4.11 15.35 13.59
C HIS A 409 -5.01 14.61 12.59
N TRP A 410 -5.55 13.44 12.97
CA TRP A 410 -6.40 12.63 12.09
C TRP A 410 -7.68 13.35 11.72
N GLU A 411 -8.34 14.02 12.67
CA GLU A 411 -9.53 14.82 12.41
C GLU A 411 -9.26 15.92 11.38
N ASN A 412 -8.06 16.52 11.41
CA ASN A 412 -7.70 17.62 10.52
C ASN A 412 -7.04 17.17 9.22
N LEU A 413 -6.61 15.91 9.06
CA LEU A 413 -5.96 15.39 7.85
C LEU A 413 -6.96 15.14 6.70
N PHE A 414 -8.17 14.72 7.04
CA PHE A 414 -9.18 14.32 6.05
C PHE A 414 -10.24 15.41 5.83
N THR A 415 -11.01 15.28 4.74
CA THR A 415 -12.22 16.10 4.56
C THR A 415 -13.29 15.73 5.58
N LYS A 416 -14.42 16.44 5.55
CA LYS A 416 -15.52 16.30 6.52
C LYS A 416 -16.67 15.52 5.87
N ASP A 417 -17.92 15.84 6.21
CA ASP A 417 -19.09 15.06 5.80
C ASP A 417 -19.25 14.88 4.28
N ASP A 418 -18.71 15.78 3.48
CA ASP A 418 -18.62 15.62 2.03
C ASP A 418 -17.72 14.44 1.62
N GLY A 419 -16.58 14.26 2.31
CA GLY A 419 -15.70 13.11 2.18
C GLY A 419 -16.35 11.80 2.62
N ARG A 420 -17.15 11.84 3.67
CA ARG A 420 -17.96 10.70 4.12
C ARG A 420 -18.93 10.25 3.02
N ALA A 421 -19.65 11.20 2.44
CA ALA A 421 -20.59 10.93 1.35
C ALA A 421 -19.86 10.40 0.10
N TYR A 422 -18.66 10.91 -0.19
CA TYR A 422 -17.80 10.34 -1.24
C TYR A 422 -17.38 8.91 -0.94
N ASN A 423 -16.91 8.61 0.28
CA ASN A 423 -16.49 7.27 0.69
C ASN A 423 -17.64 6.26 0.55
N ALA A 424 -18.87 6.65 0.90
CA ALA A 424 -20.06 5.82 0.67
C ALA A 424 -20.24 5.48 -0.83
N LYS A 425 -20.16 6.47 -1.72
CA LYS A 425 -20.28 6.27 -3.18
C LYS A 425 -19.14 5.43 -3.76
N ALA A 426 -17.91 5.62 -3.29
CA ALA A 426 -16.78 4.79 -3.69
C ALA A 426 -17.03 3.33 -3.27
N GLY A 427 -17.50 3.12 -2.04
CA GLY A 427 -17.94 1.81 -1.57
C GLY A 427 -19.04 1.19 -2.45
N GLU A 428 -20.07 1.95 -2.81
CA GLU A 428 -21.13 1.47 -3.71
C GLU A 428 -20.58 1.01 -5.07
N LEU A 429 -19.64 1.76 -5.67
CA LEU A 429 -18.97 1.34 -6.91
C LEU A 429 -18.24 0.00 -6.75
N PHE A 430 -17.45 -0.15 -5.69
CA PHE A 430 -16.77 -1.42 -5.39
C PHE A 430 -17.77 -2.56 -5.19
N SER A 431 -18.92 -2.31 -4.58
CA SER A 431 -19.96 -3.32 -4.34
C SER A 431 -20.50 -3.97 -5.62
N HIS A 432 -20.60 -3.20 -6.69
CA HIS A 432 -20.99 -3.68 -8.01
C HIS A 432 -19.91 -4.57 -8.66
N ALA A 433 -18.66 -4.46 -8.21
CA ALA A 433 -17.54 -5.21 -8.75
C ALA A 433 -17.21 -6.49 -7.97
N MET A 434 -17.64 -6.61 -6.70
CA MET A 434 -17.23 -7.70 -5.80
C MET A 434 -17.57 -9.12 -6.28
N ASN A 435 -18.72 -9.30 -6.93
CA ASN A 435 -19.21 -10.61 -7.37
C ASN A 435 -18.86 -10.94 -8.84
N LEU A 436 -18.13 -10.05 -9.52
CA LEU A 436 -17.71 -10.23 -10.91
C LEU A 436 -16.60 -11.25 -11.05
#